data_AF-A0A8T0RKY6-F1
#
_entry.id   AF-A0A8T0RKY6-F1
#
_cell.length_a   1.000
_cell.length_b   1.000
_cell.length_c   1.000
_cell.angle_alpha   90.00
_cell.angle_beta   90.00
_cell.angle_gamma   90.00
#
_symmetry.space_group_name_H-M   'P 1'
#
loop_
_entity.id
_entity.type
_entity.pdbx_description
1 polymer ?
#
loop_
_entity_poly.entity_id
_entity_poly.type
_entity_poly.pdbx_seq_one_letter_code
_entity_poly.pdbx_strand_id
1 'polypeptide(L)'
;MGATDAELDAIRSPPPHGHSTFDLIERARFHFDLFRGRHAMAGHFFALYGAHLGLLQGDPLWQTWEGHHATAIQNADGALQRLRFAAASCQALVDAYATARSFHPWSPAWIAWVSAWQSLALRATSGVTKVVFMVRLMRRPCFTNQIDACRKNLLVRKLVLVDEHVNL
;
A
#
# COMPACT_ATOMS: atom_id res chain seq x y z
N MET A 1 -39.63 -6.97 -16.62
CA MET A 1 -38.83 -7.23 -17.84
C MET A 1 -37.44 -7.63 -17.37
N GLY A 2 -37.07 -8.89 -17.53
CA GLY A 2 -35.76 -9.41 -17.16
C GLY A 2 -34.76 -9.12 -18.27
N ALA A 3 -33.52 -8.81 -17.89
CA ALA A 3 -32.47 -8.57 -18.85
C ALA A 3 -32.27 -9.80 -19.75
N THR A 4 -32.21 -9.60 -21.06
CA THR A 4 -32.06 -10.70 -22.03
C THR A 4 -30.64 -11.28 -21.96
N ASP A 5 -30.43 -12.55 -22.35
CA ASP A 5 -29.08 -13.16 -22.37
C ASP A 5 -28.06 -12.32 -23.16
N ALA A 6 -28.54 -11.52 -24.12
CA ALA A 6 -27.74 -10.53 -24.86
C ALA A 6 -27.21 -9.37 -24.00
N GLU A 7 -27.90 -8.96 -22.92
CA GLU A 7 -27.45 -7.92 -21.99
C GLU A 7 -26.40 -8.43 -21.00
N LEU A 8 -26.40 -9.73 -20.69
CA LEU A 8 -25.36 -10.38 -19.87
C LEU A 8 -24.08 -10.60 -20.68
N ASP A 9 -24.20 -10.97 -21.96
CA ASP A 9 -23.07 -11.04 -22.90
C ASP A 9 -22.50 -9.65 -23.27
N ALA A 10 -23.29 -8.58 -23.12
CA ALA A 10 -22.85 -7.21 -23.30
C ALA A 10 -21.96 -6.68 -22.15
N ILE A 11 -21.84 -7.42 -21.04
CA ILE A 11 -20.82 -7.15 -20.03
C ILE A 11 -19.48 -7.53 -20.66
N ARG A 12 -18.86 -6.57 -21.35
CA ARG A 12 -17.51 -6.70 -21.93
C ARG A 12 -16.64 -7.43 -20.92
N SER A 13 -16.18 -8.63 -21.31
CA SER A 13 -15.06 -9.27 -20.65
C SER A 13 -13.96 -8.20 -20.54
N PRO A 14 -13.46 -7.91 -19.33
CA PRO A 14 -12.43 -6.90 -19.17
C PRO A 14 -11.27 -7.28 -20.10
N PRO A 15 -10.68 -6.31 -20.81
CA PRO A 15 -9.65 -6.60 -21.80
C PRO A 15 -8.52 -7.43 -21.19
N PRO A 16 -7.89 -8.35 -21.96
CA PRO A 16 -6.88 -9.29 -21.48
C PRO A 16 -5.58 -8.64 -21.00
N HIS A 17 -5.53 -7.30 -20.96
CA HIS A 17 -4.40 -6.49 -20.50
C HIS A 17 -4.54 -6.02 -19.05
N GLY A 18 -5.55 -6.50 -18.32
CA GLY A 18 -5.55 -6.38 -16.87
C GLY A 18 -4.37 -7.17 -16.31
N HIS A 19 -3.46 -6.51 -15.60
CA HIS A 19 -2.42 -7.19 -14.82
C HIS A 19 -3.07 -8.31 -14.02
N SER A 20 -2.51 -9.52 -14.09
CA SER A 20 -3.05 -10.62 -13.30
C SER A 20 -3.04 -10.21 -11.82
N THR A 21 -3.98 -10.73 -11.05
CA THR A 21 -4.04 -10.45 -9.61
C THR A 21 -2.71 -10.76 -8.92
N PHE A 22 -2.01 -11.80 -9.41
CA PHE A 22 -0.66 -12.15 -9.01
C PHE A 22 0.36 -11.04 -9.32
N ASP A 23 0.39 -10.52 -10.56
CA ASP A 23 1.28 -9.43 -10.96
C ASP A 23 1.05 -8.16 -10.14
N LEU A 24 -0.21 -7.85 -9.81
CA LEU A 24 -0.55 -6.70 -8.96
C LEU A 24 -0.03 -6.87 -7.53
N ILE A 25 -0.13 -8.07 -6.96
CA ILE A 25 0.42 -8.38 -5.64
C ILE A 25 1.94 -8.27 -5.65
N GLU A 26 2.62 -8.86 -6.63
CA GLU A 26 4.08 -8.82 -6.72
C GLU A 26 4.59 -7.40 -6.97
N ARG A 27 3.93 -6.62 -7.82
CA ARG A 27 4.24 -5.19 -8.00
C ARG A 27 4.05 -4.41 -6.70
N ALA A 28 2.97 -4.67 -5.96
CA ALA A 28 2.74 -4.02 -4.67
C ALA A 28 3.81 -4.40 -3.64
N ARG A 29 4.17 -5.68 -3.56
CA ARG A 29 5.26 -6.20 -2.72
C ARG A 29 6.58 -5.50 -3.04
N PHE A 30 6.96 -5.45 -4.32
CA PHE A 30 8.16 -4.75 -4.77
C PHE A 30 8.17 -3.28 -4.32
N HIS A 31 7.04 -2.58 -4.47
CA HIS A 31 6.94 -1.19 -4.02
C HIS A 31 7.04 -1.06 -2.49
N PHE A 32 6.49 -2.00 -1.72
CA PHE A 32 6.61 -2.00 -0.27
C PHE A 32 8.06 -2.25 0.18
N ASP A 33 8.77 -3.16 -0.49
CA ASP A 33 10.17 -3.44 -0.18
C ASP A 33 11.07 -2.25 -0.53
N LEU A 34 10.84 -1.60 -1.68
CA LEU A 34 11.51 -0.34 -2.02
C LEU A 34 11.25 0.76 -0.99
N PHE A 35 10.01 0.85 -0.50
CA PHE A 35 9.61 1.83 0.50
C PHE A 35 10.29 1.58 1.85
N ARG A 36 10.36 0.31 2.30
CA ARG A 36 11.13 -0.10 3.49
C ARG A 36 12.60 0.28 3.36
N GLY A 37 13.21 0.02 2.22
CA GLY A 37 14.62 0.38 1.96
C GLY A 37 14.87 1.89 2.09
N ARG A 38 13.97 2.72 1.55
CA ARG A 38 14.05 4.19 1.70
C ARG A 38 13.92 4.65 3.14
N HIS A 39 13.00 4.05 3.89
CA HIS A 39 12.85 4.34 5.31
C HIS A 39 14.11 3.97 6.11
N ALA A 40 14.65 2.76 5.91
CA ALA A 40 15.88 2.32 6.57
C ALA A 40 17.06 3.26 6.28
N MET A 41 17.20 3.72 5.03
CA MET A 41 18.20 4.71 4.65
C MET A 41 18.00 6.05 5.38
N ALA A 42 16.77 6.54 5.51
CA ALA A 42 16.48 7.74 6.28
C ALA A 42 16.88 7.57 7.76
N GLY A 43 16.61 6.41 8.36
CA GLY A 43 17.06 6.08 9.71
C GLY A 43 18.57 6.16 9.87
N HIS A 44 19.33 5.65 8.90
CA HIS A 44 20.79 5.76 8.90
C HIS A 44 21.27 7.23 8.91
N PHE A 45 20.63 8.12 8.14
CA PHE A 45 20.95 9.55 8.17
C PHE A 45 20.67 10.20 9.52
N PHE A 46 19.54 9.86 10.17
CA PHE A 46 19.25 10.38 11.51
C PHE A 46 20.22 9.84 12.56
N ALA A 47 20.63 8.58 12.47
CA ALA A 47 21.64 8.02 13.36
C ALA A 47 22.99 8.73 13.21
N LEU A 48 23.44 9.00 11.98
CA LEU A 48 24.66 9.77 11.72
C LEU A 48 24.56 11.21 12.24
N TYR A 49 23.42 11.86 12.03
CA TYR A 49 23.16 13.21 12.53
C TYR A 49 23.16 13.28 14.07
N GLY A 50 22.46 12.34 14.71
CA GLY A 50 22.43 12.21 16.17
C GLY A 50 23.82 11.92 16.74
N ALA A 51 24.61 11.07 16.10
CA ALA A 51 25.98 10.79 16.50
C ALA A 51 26.87 12.04 16.39
N HIS A 52 26.73 12.80 15.31
CA HIS A 52 27.49 14.04 15.10
C HIS A 52 27.17 15.11 16.15
N LEU A 53 25.91 15.21 16.58
CA LEU A 53 25.49 16.20 17.58
C LEU A 53 25.55 15.70 19.03
N GLY A 54 25.92 14.43 19.27
CA GLY A 54 25.86 13.82 20.60
C GLY A 54 24.43 13.61 21.13
N LEU A 55 23.42 13.61 20.25
CA LEU A 55 21.98 13.58 20.58
C LEU A 55 21.34 12.19 20.40
N LEU A 56 22.15 11.12 20.39
CA LEU A 56 21.70 9.74 20.10
C LEU A 56 20.60 9.21 21.05
N GLN A 57 20.40 9.82 22.23
CA GLN A 57 19.28 9.53 23.12
C GLN A 57 18.44 10.77 23.38
N GLY A 58 17.17 10.74 22.95
CA GLY A 58 16.18 11.76 23.29
C GLY A 58 15.93 12.85 22.24
N ASP A 59 16.58 12.81 21.07
CA ASP A 59 16.22 13.71 19.96
C ASP A 59 14.74 13.49 19.56
N PRO A 60 13.87 14.52 19.70
CA PRO A 60 12.47 14.42 19.30
C PRO A 60 12.29 14.02 17.83
N LEU A 61 13.24 14.34 16.95
CA LEU A 61 13.19 13.99 15.53
C LEU A 61 13.44 12.51 15.30
N TRP A 62 14.40 11.93 16.02
CA TRP A 62 14.66 10.49 15.97
C TRP A 62 13.44 9.70 16.43
N GLN A 63 12.87 10.07 17.58
CA GLN A 63 11.68 9.41 18.12
C GLN A 63 10.46 9.54 17.18
N THR A 64 10.28 10.72 16.58
CA THR A 64 9.22 10.94 15.59
C THR A 64 9.44 10.09 14.34
N TRP A 65 10.67 10.02 13.83
CA TRP A 65 11.00 9.18 12.67
C TRP A 65 10.78 7.69 12.97
N GLU A 66 11.24 7.19 14.13
CA GLU A 66 11.09 5.79 14.53
C GLU A 66 9.61 5.41 14.65
N GLY A 67 8.79 6.26 15.29
CA GLY A 67 7.34 6.04 15.39
C GLY A 67 6.65 6.01 14.03
N HIS A 68 7.01 6.93 13.12
CA HIS A 68 6.52 6.93 11.75
C HIS A 68 6.98 5.71 10.96
N HIS A 69 8.23 5.28 11.14
CA HIS A 69 8.82 4.11 10.51
C HIS A 69 8.10 2.82 10.91
N ALA A 70 7.91 2.61 12.22
CA ALA A 70 7.17 1.47 12.75
C ALA A 70 5.74 1.42 12.20
N THR A 71 5.03 2.56 12.21
CA THR A 71 3.68 2.69 11.65
C THR A 71 3.65 2.40 10.15
N ALA A 72 4.67 2.85 9.41
CA ALA A 72 4.82 2.59 7.98
C ALA A 72 4.99 1.10 7.69
N ILE A 73 5.82 0.39 8.45
CA ILE A 73 6.00 -1.07 8.31
C ILE A 73 4.69 -1.80 8.57
N GLN A 74 4.00 -1.50 9.68
CA GLN A 74 2.72 -2.12 10.02
C GLN A 74 1.67 -1.89 8.93
N ASN A 75 1.60 -0.68 8.37
CA ASN A 75 0.72 -0.37 7.25
C ASN A 75 1.10 -1.14 5.98
N ALA A 76 2.39 -1.33 5.70
CA ALA A 76 2.85 -2.10 4.56
C ALA A 76 2.43 -3.57 4.65
N ASP A 77 2.65 -4.19 5.82
CA ASP A 77 2.25 -5.58 6.06
C ASP A 77 0.73 -5.76 6.03
N GLY A 78 0.00 -4.84 6.67
CA GLY A 78 -1.46 -4.82 6.63
C GLY A 78 -2.00 -4.64 5.20
N ALA A 79 -1.35 -3.80 4.38
CA ALA A 79 -1.72 -3.62 2.99
C ALA A 79 -1.46 -4.89 2.16
N LEU A 80 -0.30 -5.53 2.31
CA LEU A 80 0.02 -6.77 1.61
C LEU A 80 -0.95 -7.91 1.98
N GLN A 81 -1.28 -8.05 3.26
CA GLN A 81 -2.25 -9.04 3.73
C GLN A 81 -3.64 -8.78 3.13
N ARG A 82 -4.08 -7.53 3.07
CA ARG A 82 -5.36 -7.16 2.45
C ARG A 82 -5.38 -7.40 0.94
N LEU A 83 -4.27 -7.17 0.24
CA LEU A 83 -4.16 -7.49 -1.18
C LEU A 83 -4.31 -9.00 -1.41
N ARG A 84 -3.68 -9.85 -0.58
CA ARG A 84 -3.85 -11.30 -0.64
C ARG A 84 -5.31 -11.72 -0.41
N PHE A 85 -6.00 -11.13 0.57
CA PHE A 85 -7.42 -11.40 0.78
C PHE A 85 -8.31 -10.93 -0.37
N ALA A 86 -8.03 -9.76 -0.93
CA ALA A 86 -8.74 -9.25 -2.10
C ALA A 86 -8.54 -10.17 -3.30
N ALA A 87 -7.32 -10.67 -3.50
CA ALA A 87 -7.01 -11.61 -4.56
C ALA A 87 -7.74 -12.94 -4.42
N ALA A 88 -7.73 -13.52 -3.21
CA ALA A 88 -8.50 -14.72 -2.92
C ALA A 88 -10.01 -14.48 -3.15
N SER A 89 -10.52 -13.30 -2.79
CA SER A 89 -11.92 -12.93 -3.04
C SER A 89 -12.22 -12.81 -4.54
N CYS A 90 -11.31 -12.26 -5.35
CA CYS A 90 -11.45 -12.21 -6.81
C CYS A 90 -11.46 -13.62 -7.42
N GLN A 91 -10.59 -14.53 -6.96
CA GLN A 91 -10.59 -15.90 -7.44
C GLN A 91 -11.91 -16.61 -7.08
N ALA A 92 -12.34 -16.53 -5.82
CA ALA A 92 -13.60 -17.12 -5.38
C ALA A 92 -14.81 -16.51 -6.09
N LEU A 93 -14.73 -15.23 -6.47
CA LEU A 93 -15.74 -14.57 -7.30
C LEU A 93 -15.82 -15.24 -8.68
N VAL A 94 -14.70 -15.46 -9.37
CA VAL A 94 -14.70 -16.16 -10.67
C VAL A 94 -15.32 -17.56 -10.53
N ASP A 95 -14.94 -18.30 -9.49
CA ASP A 95 -15.45 -19.66 -9.24
C ASP A 95 -16.95 -19.66 -8.91
N ALA A 96 -17.43 -18.71 -8.11
CA ALA A 96 -18.84 -18.56 -7.78
C ALA A 96 -19.68 -18.23 -9.02
N TYR A 97 -19.18 -17.39 -9.92
CA TYR A 97 -19.86 -17.10 -11.18
C TYR A 97 -19.91 -18.31 -12.09
N ALA A 98 -18.78 -19.01 -12.24
CA ALA A 98 -18.71 -20.23 -13.04
C ALA A 98 -19.69 -21.30 -12.53
N THR A 99 -19.79 -21.44 -11.21
CA THR A 99 -20.73 -22.36 -10.54
C THR A 99 -22.18 -21.91 -10.71
N ALA A 100 -22.49 -20.61 -10.64
CA ALA A 100 -23.84 -20.11 -10.88
C ALA A 100 -24.35 -20.51 -12.28
N ARG A 101 -23.48 -20.49 -13.30
CA ARG A 101 -23.85 -20.85 -14.68
C ARG A 101 -24.21 -22.33 -14.87
N SER A 102 -23.88 -23.22 -13.94
CA SER A 102 -24.30 -24.63 -14.02
C SER A 102 -25.74 -24.86 -13.54
N PHE A 103 -26.38 -23.85 -12.93
CA PHE A 103 -27.75 -23.94 -12.45
C PHE A 103 -28.71 -23.23 -13.39
N HIS A 104 -29.97 -23.67 -13.39
CA HIS A 104 -31.02 -22.96 -14.09
C HIS A 104 -31.14 -21.53 -13.52
N PRO A 105 -31.24 -20.50 -14.39
CA PRO A 105 -31.42 -19.12 -13.95
C PRO A 105 -32.57 -18.99 -12.95
N TRP A 106 -32.40 -18.14 -11.94
CA TRP A 106 -33.39 -17.88 -10.87
C TRP A 106 -33.74 -19.05 -9.96
N SER A 107 -33.13 -20.23 -10.15
CA SER A 107 -33.24 -21.29 -9.15
C SER A 107 -32.65 -20.84 -7.80
N PRO A 108 -33.10 -21.42 -6.67
CA PRO A 108 -32.54 -21.08 -5.36
C PRO A 108 -31.01 -21.22 -5.31
N ALA A 109 -30.45 -22.24 -5.97
CA ALA A 109 -29.01 -22.45 -6.07
C ALA A 109 -28.31 -21.35 -6.89
N TRP A 110 -28.89 -20.95 -8.03
CA TRP A 110 -28.38 -19.83 -8.83
C TRP A 110 -28.35 -18.53 -8.01
N ILE A 111 -29.45 -18.21 -7.33
CA ILE A 111 -29.56 -16.99 -6.51
C ILE A 111 -28.50 -16.99 -5.39
N ALA A 112 -28.29 -18.13 -4.73
CA ALA A 112 -27.29 -18.26 -3.67
C ALA A 112 -25.87 -17.99 -4.19
N TRP A 113 -25.50 -18.58 -5.33
CA TRP A 113 -24.17 -18.38 -5.93
C TRP A 113 -23.96 -16.96 -6.47
N VAL A 114 -24.99 -16.34 -7.07
CA VAL A 114 -24.93 -14.94 -7.50
C VAL A 114 -24.80 -14.00 -6.28
N SER A 115 -25.50 -14.28 -5.19
CA SER A 115 -25.38 -13.50 -3.94
C SER A 115 -23.99 -13.62 -3.31
N ALA A 116 -23.40 -14.82 -3.36
CA ALA A 116 -22.03 -15.06 -2.92
C ALA A 116 -21.03 -14.29 -3.81
N TRP A 117 -21.20 -14.34 -5.13
CA TRP A 117 -20.42 -13.57 -6.10
C TRP A 117 -20.42 -12.07 -5.79
N GLN A 118 -21.60 -11.47 -5.57
CA GLN A 118 -21.73 -10.06 -5.21
C GLN A 118 -21.02 -9.73 -3.89
N SER A 119 -21.19 -10.58 -2.87
CA SER A 119 -20.55 -10.41 -1.56
C SER A 119 -19.02 -10.45 -1.65
N LEU A 120 -18.48 -11.34 -2.50
CA LEU A 120 -17.04 -11.44 -2.76
C LEU A 120 -16.51 -10.21 -3.50
N ALA A 121 -17.27 -9.68 -4.46
CA ALA A 121 -16.92 -8.45 -5.18
C ALA A 121 -16.79 -7.25 -4.22
N LEU A 122 -17.73 -7.11 -3.29
CA LEU A 122 -17.71 -6.07 -2.26
C LEU A 122 -16.50 -6.22 -1.33
N ARG A 123 -16.17 -7.46 -0.91
CA ARG A 123 -14.99 -7.73 -0.08
C ARG A 123 -13.69 -7.37 -0.78
N ALA A 124 -13.53 -7.77 -2.04
CA ALA A 124 -12.37 -7.44 -2.85
C ALA A 124 -12.20 -5.91 -2.97
N THR A 125 -13.29 -5.21 -3.32
CA THR A 125 -13.30 -3.74 -3.48
C THR A 125 -12.99 -3.00 -2.18
N SER A 126 -13.57 -3.44 -1.07
CA SER A 126 -13.29 -2.88 0.26
C SER A 126 -11.83 -3.10 0.66
N GLY A 127 -11.30 -4.29 0.39
CA GLY A 127 -9.89 -4.64 0.62
C GLY A 127 -8.94 -3.70 -0.13
N VAL A 128 -9.15 -3.52 -1.43
CA VAL A 128 -8.33 -2.64 -2.28
C VAL A 128 -8.43 -1.18 -1.82
N THR A 129 -9.62 -0.69 -1.49
CA THR A 129 -9.80 0.68 -0.98
C THR A 129 -8.99 0.94 0.29
N LYS A 130 -8.99 -0.03 1.24
CA LYS A 130 -8.19 0.07 2.47
C LYS A 130 -6.70 0.05 2.18
N VAL A 131 -6.24 -0.75 1.20
CA VAL A 131 -4.84 -0.77 0.76
C VAL A 131 -4.43 0.60 0.23
N VAL A 132 -5.24 1.23 -0.63
CA VAL A 132 -4.96 2.57 -1.16
C VAL A 132 -4.82 3.59 -0.01
N PHE A 133 -5.70 3.51 0.99
CA PHE A 133 -5.62 4.38 2.17
C PHE A 133 -4.33 4.15 2.97
N MET A 134 -3.97 2.89 3.24
CA MET A 134 -2.71 2.53 3.93
C MET A 134 -1.48 3.03 3.17
N VAL A 135 -1.42 2.85 1.86
CA VAL A 135 -0.32 3.35 1.01
C VAL A 135 -0.21 4.88 1.09
N ARG A 136 -1.34 5.60 1.11
CA ARG A 136 -1.35 7.07 1.26
C ARG A 136 -0.80 7.49 2.62
N LEU A 137 -1.18 6.78 3.69
CA LEU A 137 -0.68 7.04 5.04
C LEU A 137 0.82 6.74 5.16
N MET A 138 1.33 5.72 4.47
CA MET A 138 2.76 5.43 4.42
C MET A 138 3.54 6.54 3.70
N ARG A 139 3.07 7.00 2.54
CA ARG A 139 3.82 7.98 1.74
C ARG A 139 3.95 9.35 2.40
N ARG A 140 2.93 9.83 3.10
CA ARG A 140 2.92 11.19 3.68
C ARG A 140 4.11 11.46 4.63
N PRO A 141 4.36 10.65 5.68
CA PRO A 141 5.47 10.85 6.61
C PRO A 141 6.85 10.68 5.96
N CYS A 142 6.97 9.79 4.97
CA CYS A 142 8.25 9.52 4.31
C CYS A 142 8.76 10.76 3.56
N PHE A 143 7.87 11.49 2.87
CA PHE A 143 8.24 12.71 2.15
C PHE A 143 8.53 13.88 3.10
N THR A 144 7.74 14.07 4.17
CA THR A 144 7.96 15.17 5.12
C THR A 144 9.27 14.97 5.90
N ASN A 145 9.54 13.75 6.37
CA ASN A 145 10.72 13.47 7.17
C ASN A 145 12.01 13.54 6.36
N GLN A 146 11.98 13.11 5.09
CA GLN A 146 13.16 13.17 4.22
C GLN A 146 13.50 14.62 3.83
N ILE A 147 12.51 15.47 3.56
CA ILE A 147 12.73 16.89 3.27
C ILE A 147 13.27 17.62 4.50
N ASP A 148 12.71 17.37 5.69
CA ASP A 148 13.19 17.99 6.93
C ASP A 148 14.61 17.54 7.31
N ALA A 149 14.92 16.24 7.15
CA ALA A 149 16.26 15.71 7.37
C ALA A 149 17.27 16.36 6.41
N CYS A 150 16.95 16.43 5.11
CA CYS A 150 17.80 17.09 4.12
C CYS A 150 17.98 18.58 4.42
N ARG A 151 16.91 19.29 4.81
CA ARG A 151 16.97 20.72 5.15
C ARG A 151 17.85 20.99 6.37
N LYS A 152 17.71 20.19 7.43
CA LYS A 152 18.53 20.32 8.64
C LYS A 152 19.99 19.96 8.39
N ASN A 153 20.26 18.91 7.62
CA ASN A 153 21.63 18.55 7.25
C ASN A 153 22.31 19.65 6.40
N LEU A 154 21.57 20.26 5.46
CA LEU A 154 22.05 21.39 4.67
C LEU A 154 22.32 22.64 5.52
N LEU A 155 21.46 22.92 6.51
CA LEU A 155 21.64 24.02 7.47
C LEU A 155 22.84 23.79 8.38
N VAL A 156 23.03 22.58 8.90
CA VAL A 156 24.19 22.25 9.73
C VAL A 156 25.48 22.33 8.91
N ARG A 157 25.51 21.81 7.67
CA ARG A 157 26.67 21.98 6.78
C ARG A 157 26.98 23.45 6.49
N LYS A 158 25.97 24.30 6.30
CA LYS A 158 26.17 25.74 6.15
C LYS A 158 26.70 26.40 7.43
N LEU A 159 26.21 26.01 8.60
CA LEU A 159 26.67 26.55 9.88
C LEU A 159 28.11 26.15 10.17
N VAL A 160 28.49 24.89 9.94
CA VAL A 160 29.87 24.41 10.09
C VAL A 160 30.82 25.14 9.13
N LEU A 161 30.42 25.33 7.87
CA LEU A 161 31.24 26.08 6.90
C LEU A 161 31.37 27.58 7.24
N VAL A 162 30.37 28.18 7.88
CA VAL A 162 30.47 29.57 8.34
C VAL A 162 31.38 29.69 9.56
N ASP A 163 31.36 28.71 10.47
CA ASP A 163 32.21 28.69 11.67
C ASP A 163 33.70 28.46 11.34
N GLU A 164 33.99 27.69 10.28
CA GLU A 164 35.35 27.53 9.75
C GLU A 164 35.88 28.79 9.02
N HIS A 165 35.00 29.63 8.47
CA HIS A 165 35.39 30.87 7.79
C HIS A 165 35.52 32.09 8.72
N VAL A 166 34.98 32.04 9.93
CA VAL A 166 35.08 33.12 10.93
C VAL A 166 36.31 32.97 11.83
N ASN A 167 36.95 31.79 11.84
CA ASN A 167 38.14 31.48 12.64
C ASN A 167 39.47 31.48 11.85
N LEU A 168 39.49 32.08 10.64
CA LEU A 168 40.70 32.35 9.85
C LEU A 168 40.89 33.86 9.70
#